data_AF-A0A7C4UD07-F1
#
_entry.id   AF-A0A7C4UD07-F1
#
_cell.length_a   1.000
_cell.length_b   1.000
_cell.length_c   1.000
_cell.angle_alpha   90.00
_cell.angle_beta   90.00
_cell.angle_gamma   90.00
#
_symmetry.space_group_name_H-M   'P 1'
#
loop_
_entity.id
_entity.type
_entity.pdbx_description
1 polymer ?
#
loop_
_entity_poly.entity_id
_entity_poly.type
_entity_poly.pdbx_seq_one_letter_code
_entity_poly.pdbx_strand_id
1 'polypeptide(L)'
;MKTANAISIPTRTALASVALMMLMFLPANAVLGGEKELAVTSLPEKVRQSIDRAAEIYSTPLAGVRWDKVHELHGKQTIFQLEGVNARGNAVEMEVTKAGRIVEVEEHGISPGEVPDVVMDALNEQVMEFEPKKIEAIYQDGRIIAYGFEGKDKTGADVEIYISADGTRLLN
;
A
#
# COMPACT_ATOMS: atom_id res chain seq x y z
N MET A 1 44.28 -23.51 -25.09
CA MET A 1 43.30 -23.67 -24.00
C MET A 1 43.36 -22.43 -23.12
N LYS A 2 42.34 -21.58 -23.14
CA LYS A 2 42.20 -20.41 -22.25
C LYS A 2 40.99 -20.67 -21.36
N THR A 3 41.22 -20.70 -20.05
CA THR A 3 40.19 -20.85 -19.02
C THR A 3 39.45 -19.53 -18.85
N ALA A 4 38.11 -19.57 -18.95
CA ALA A 4 37.25 -18.43 -18.63
C ALA A 4 36.93 -18.47 -17.13
N ASN A 5 37.29 -17.41 -16.41
CA ASN A 5 36.87 -17.17 -15.04
C ASN A 5 35.40 -16.77 -15.04
N ALA A 6 34.54 -17.58 -14.41
CA ALA A 6 33.17 -17.22 -14.11
C ALA A 6 33.15 -16.29 -12.89
N ILE A 7 32.75 -15.04 -13.11
CA ILE A 7 32.46 -14.08 -12.05
C ILE A 7 31.06 -14.44 -11.51
N SER A 8 31.02 -15.02 -10.32
CA SER A 8 29.78 -15.22 -9.56
C SER A 8 29.37 -13.89 -8.92
N ILE A 9 28.25 -13.33 -9.37
CA ILE A 9 27.61 -12.19 -8.71
C ILE A 9 26.66 -12.76 -7.67
N PRO A 10 26.82 -12.45 -6.36
CA PRO A 10 25.86 -12.88 -5.36
C PRO A 10 24.58 -12.05 -5.49
N THR A 11 23.49 -12.69 -5.91
CA THR A 11 22.12 -12.18 -5.78
C THR A 11 21.78 -12.09 -4.30
N ARG A 12 21.93 -10.90 -3.72
CA ARG A 12 21.34 -10.57 -2.42
C ARG A 12 19.86 -10.30 -2.65
N THR A 13 19.05 -11.36 -2.57
CA THR A 13 17.61 -11.23 -2.37
C THR A 13 17.41 -10.76 -0.93
N ALA A 14 17.46 -9.45 -0.70
CA ALA A 14 16.99 -8.88 0.55
C ALA A 14 15.46 -8.97 0.52
N LEU A 15 14.93 -9.91 1.30
CA LEU A 15 13.51 -9.97 1.65
C LEU A 15 13.17 -8.68 2.39
N ALA A 16 12.58 -7.71 1.68
CA ALA A 16 11.81 -6.67 2.34
C ALA A 16 10.55 -7.34 2.86
N SER A 17 10.49 -7.59 4.17
CA SER A 17 9.22 -7.86 4.84
C SER A 17 8.35 -6.63 4.62
N VAL A 18 7.39 -6.74 3.71
CA VAL A 18 6.28 -5.78 3.60
C VAL A 18 5.49 -5.97 4.88
N ALA A 19 5.74 -5.10 5.86
CA ALA A 19 4.86 -4.98 7.01
C ALA A 19 3.64 -4.21 6.52
N LEU A 20 2.80 -4.92 5.77
CA LEU A 20 1.52 -4.44 5.29
C LEU A 20 0.67 -4.17 6.52
N MET A 21 0.51 -2.91 6.85
CA MET A 21 -0.18 -2.52 8.05
C MET A 21 -1.67 -2.56 7.70
N MET A 22 -2.28 -3.74 7.85
CA MET A 22 -3.73 -3.93 7.67
C MET A 22 -4.47 -2.72 8.21
N LEU A 23 -5.04 -1.93 7.30
CA LEU A 23 -5.87 -0.79 7.62
C LEU A 23 -7.20 -1.34 8.12
N MET A 24 -7.22 -1.85 9.35
CA MET A 24 -8.46 -2.26 9.99
C MET A 24 -9.36 -1.03 10.00
N PHE A 25 -10.44 -1.05 9.22
CA PHE A 25 -11.61 -0.23 9.47
C PHE A 25 -12.06 -0.53 10.90
N LEU A 26 -11.53 0.20 11.87
CA LEU A 26 -11.90 0.03 13.25
C LEU A 26 -13.40 0.32 13.35
N PRO A 27 -14.21 -0.57 13.95
CA PRO A 27 -15.52 -0.15 14.42
C PRO A 27 -15.28 1.04 15.36
N ALA A 28 -16.13 2.06 15.30
CA ALA A 28 -15.98 3.40 15.91
C ALA A 28 -15.67 3.45 17.43
N ASN A 29 -15.42 2.32 18.10
CA ASN A 29 -15.27 2.18 19.55
C ASN A 29 -13.93 1.57 20.03
N ALA A 30 -12.87 1.48 19.22
CA ALA A 30 -11.59 0.93 19.67
C ALA A 30 -10.39 1.88 19.46
N VAL A 31 -10.35 2.99 20.22
CA VAL A 31 -9.20 3.91 20.26
C VAL A 31 -8.24 3.49 21.38
N LEU A 32 -7.18 2.74 21.05
CA LEU A 32 -5.98 2.59 21.89
C LEU A 32 -4.79 3.26 21.18
N GLY A 33 -4.89 4.57 21.04
CA GLY A 33 -3.97 5.44 20.32
C GLY A 33 -4.79 6.54 19.67
N GLY A 34 -4.69 7.78 20.17
CA GLY A 34 -5.54 8.87 19.68
C GLY A 34 -5.27 9.11 18.20
N GLU A 35 -6.31 9.06 17.37
CA GLU A 35 -6.26 9.59 16.02
C GLU A 35 -6.53 11.09 16.09
N LYS A 36 -5.74 11.88 15.36
CA LYS A 36 -5.95 13.31 15.26
C LYS A 36 -5.93 13.75 13.81
N GLU A 37 -7.06 14.27 13.34
CA GLU A 37 -7.13 14.91 12.03
C GLU A 37 -6.35 16.24 12.04
N LEU A 38 -5.57 16.47 10.99
CA LEU A 38 -4.72 17.64 10.79
C LEU A 38 -4.99 18.27 9.42
N ALA A 39 -4.82 19.58 9.33
CA ALA A 39 -4.64 20.22 8.03
C ALA A 39 -3.28 19.85 7.43
N VAL A 40 -3.22 19.61 6.11
CA VAL A 40 -1.97 19.33 5.38
C VAL A 40 -0.89 20.40 5.65
N THR A 41 -1.30 21.67 5.77
CA THR A 41 -0.39 22.79 6.08
C THR A 41 0.28 22.68 7.44
N SER A 42 -0.31 21.93 8.38
CA SER A 42 0.18 21.76 9.75
C SER A 42 1.20 20.61 9.88
N LEU A 43 1.48 19.89 8.80
CA LEU A 43 2.47 18.80 8.80
C LEU A 43 3.89 19.29 9.13
N PRO A 44 4.72 18.50 9.82
CA PRO A 44 6.13 18.82 9.99
C PRO A 44 6.84 19.04 8.65
N GLU A 45 7.81 19.94 8.61
CA GLU A 45 8.52 20.29 7.38
C GLU A 45 9.11 19.08 6.66
N LYS A 46 9.71 18.14 7.39
CA LYS A 46 10.25 16.90 6.82
C LYS A 46 9.18 16.03 6.17
N VAL A 47 7.98 15.99 6.74
CA VAL A 47 6.87 15.21 6.18
C VAL A 47 6.40 15.86 4.89
N ARG A 48 6.26 17.19 4.86
CA ARG A 48 5.93 17.94 3.62
C ARG A 48 6.95 17.71 2.52
N GLN A 49 8.25 17.85 2.83
CA GLN A 49 9.32 17.58 1.86
C GLN A 49 9.27 16.15 1.32
N SER A 50 8.94 15.18 2.17
CA SER A 50 8.77 13.79 1.75
C SER A 50 7.57 13.59 0.85
N ILE A 51 6.45 14.26 1.11
CA ILE A 51 5.25 14.22 0.25
C ILE A 51 5.59 14.77 -1.14
N ASP A 52 6.26 15.93 -1.21
CA ASP A 52 6.66 16.54 -2.47
C ASP A 52 7.58 15.61 -3.28
N ARG A 53 8.55 14.97 -2.61
CA ARG A 53 9.46 14.01 -3.24
C ARG A 53 8.79 12.69 -3.61
N ALA A 54 7.77 12.26 -2.86
CA ALA A 54 7.06 11.02 -3.12
C ALA A 54 6.43 11.02 -4.51
N ALA A 55 5.91 12.17 -4.96
CA ALA A 55 5.34 12.30 -6.31
C ALA A 55 6.34 12.04 -7.45
N GLU A 56 7.64 12.22 -7.22
CA GLU A 56 8.69 11.91 -8.19
C GLU A 56 8.99 10.40 -8.25
N ILE A 57 8.93 9.73 -7.10
CA ILE A 57 9.24 8.29 -6.97
C ILE A 57 8.04 7.45 -7.39
N TYR A 58 6.86 7.80 -6.87
CA TYR A 58 5.58 7.16 -7.11
C TYR A 58 4.78 7.95 -8.15
N SER A 59 5.39 8.17 -9.33
CA SER A 59 4.74 8.88 -10.44
C SER A 59 3.36 8.30 -10.81
N THR A 60 3.13 7.04 -10.49
CA THR A 60 1.81 6.47 -10.24
C THR A 60 1.89 5.78 -8.87
N PRO A 61 0.96 6.03 -7.93
CA PRO A 61 -0.31 6.76 -8.10
C PRO A 61 -0.26 8.25 -7.70
N LEU A 62 0.90 8.80 -7.32
CA LEU A 62 0.97 10.10 -6.63
C LEU A 62 1.03 11.34 -7.54
N ALA A 63 1.22 11.19 -8.85
CA ALA A 63 1.28 12.34 -9.74
C ALA A 63 -0.04 13.12 -9.75
N GLY A 64 0.03 14.39 -9.34
CA GLY A 64 -1.12 15.30 -9.33
C GLY A 64 -2.17 14.98 -8.25
N VAL A 65 -1.82 14.22 -7.21
CA VAL A 65 -2.71 13.97 -6.07
C VAL A 65 -3.09 15.29 -5.40
N ARG A 66 -4.39 15.40 -5.07
CA ARG A 66 -4.92 16.41 -4.16
C ARG A 66 -5.15 15.75 -2.81
N TRP A 67 -4.35 16.15 -1.83
CA TRP A 67 -4.47 15.66 -0.45
C TRP A 67 -5.59 16.41 0.27
N ASP A 68 -6.53 15.67 0.85
CA ASP A 68 -7.73 16.21 1.48
C ASP A 68 -7.70 16.05 3.00
N LYS A 69 -7.19 14.91 3.50
CA LYS A 69 -7.11 14.63 4.94
C LYS A 69 -5.72 14.19 5.35
N VAL A 70 -5.41 14.43 6.62
CA VAL A 70 -4.22 13.91 7.29
C VAL A 70 -4.62 13.41 8.66
N HIS A 71 -4.27 12.17 8.96
CA HIS A 71 -4.45 11.56 10.27
C HIS A 71 -3.07 11.38 10.92
N GLU A 72 -2.88 11.95 12.11
CA GLU A 72 -1.73 11.65 12.96
C GLU A 72 -2.06 10.43 13.81
N LEU A 73 -1.41 9.31 13.48
CA LEU A 73 -1.57 8.04 14.16
C LEU A 73 -0.48 7.87 15.22
N HIS A 74 -0.90 7.62 16.46
CA HIS A 74 -0.01 7.44 17.60
C HIS A 74 0.11 5.97 18.02
N GLY A 75 1.22 5.32 17.65
CA GLY A 75 1.59 3.98 18.09
C GLY A 75 3.00 3.92 18.69
N LYS A 76 3.79 2.89 18.34
CA LYS A 76 5.22 2.81 18.69
C LYS A 76 6.05 3.94 18.06
N GLN A 77 5.59 4.44 16.93
CA GLN A 77 6.10 5.63 16.24
C GLN A 77 4.90 6.46 15.77
N THR A 78 5.07 7.78 15.64
CA THR A 78 4.06 8.63 15.00
C THR A 78 4.13 8.45 13.49
N ILE A 79 2.98 8.12 12.89
CA ILE A 79 2.77 8.05 11.44
C ILE A 79 1.78 9.16 11.06
N PHE A 80 2.03 9.81 9.93
CA PHE A 80 1.09 10.70 9.28
C PHE A 80 0.52 9.95 8.08
N GLN A 81 -0.75 9.58 8.16
CA GLN A 81 -1.50 8.97 7.07
C GLN A 81 -2.16 10.09 6.30
N LEU A 82 -1.91 10.17 5.00
CA LEU A 82 -2.48 11.16 4.10
C LEU A 82 -3.49 10.48 3.19
N GLU A 83 -4.69 11.04 3.10
CA GLU A 83 -5.71 10.59 2.16
C GLU A 83 -5.96 11.69 1.11
N GLY A 84 -6.12 11.28 -0.14
CA GLY A 84 -6.39 12.18 -1.24
C GLY A 84 -6.96 11.49 -2.45
N VAL A 85 -7.05 12.26 -3.55
CA VAL A 85 -7.54 11.77 -4.83
C VAL A 85 -6.52 12.07 -5.92
N ASN A 86 -6.14 11.05 -6.70
CA ASN A 86 -5.19 11.20 -7.81
C ASN A 86 -5.84 11.77 -9.08
N ALA A 87 -5.02 11.98 -10.12
CA ALA A 87 -5.49 12.52 -11.40
C ALA A 87 -6.47 11.59 -12.14
N ARG A 88 -6.53 10.30 -11.79
CA ARG A 88 -7.49 9.33 -12.35
C ARG A 88 -8.84 9.35 -11.63
N GLY A 89 -8.94 10.06 -10.50
CA GLY A 89 -10.13 10.08 -9.65
C GLY A 89 -10.15 8.96 -8.60
N ASN A 90 -9.07 8.19 -8.47
CA ASN A 90 -8.93 7.15 -7.48
C ASN A 90 -8.52 7.73 -6.13
N ALA A 91 -9.04 7.12 -5.05
CA ALA A 91 -8.56 7.41 -3.71
C ALA A 91 -7.12 6.90 -3.56
N VAL A 92 -6.30 7.68 -2.89
CA VAL A 92 -4.90 7.37 -2.64
C VAL A 92 -4.59 7.61 -1.18
N GLU A 93 -3.84 6.68 -0.61
CA GLU A 93 -3.30 6.78 0.72
C GLU A 93 -1.76 6.80 0.68
N MET A 94 -1.16 7.57 1.59
CA MET A 94 0.28 7.48 1.84
C MET A 94 0.58 7.64 3.32
N GLU A 95 1.38 6.74 3.85
CA GLU A 95 1.87 6.82 5.22
C GLU A 95 3.30 7.34 5.28
N VAL A 96 3.55 8.34 6.13
CA VAL A 96 4.87 8.93 6.32
C VAL A 96 5.20 9.04 7.80
N THR A 97 6.36 8.51 8.19
CA THR A 97 6.85 8.71 9.57
C THR A 97 7.20 10.18 9.83
N LYS A 98 7.26 10.60 11.09
CA LYS A 98 7.77 11.94 11.47
C LYS A 98 9.19 12.26 10.95
N ALA A 99 9.98 11.24 10.65
CA ALA A 99 11.33 11.39 10.07
C ALA A 99 11.32 11.63 8.55
N GLY A 100 10.17 11.56 7.89
CA GLY A 100 10.02 11.69 6.45
C GLY A 100 10.21 10.37 5.67
N ARG A 101 10.31 9.23 6.34
CA ARG A 101 10.31 7.93 5.66
C ARG A 101 8.89 7.58 5.23
N ILE A 102 8.70 7.32 3.94
CA ILE A 102 7.47 6.74 3.38
C ILE A 102 7.40 5.29 3.84
N VAL A 103 6.28 4.93 4.45
CA VAL A 103 6.01 3.57 4.93
C VAL A 103 5.26 2.80 3.86
N GLU A 104 4.21 3.41 3.30
CA GLU A 104 3.25 2.77 2.41
C GLU A 104 2.65 3.80 1.46
N VAL A 105 2.28 3.35 0.26
CA VAL A 105 1.52 4.11 -0.74
C VAL A 105 0.51 3.17 -1.37
N GLU A 106 -0.76 3.54 -1.33
CA GLU A 106 -1.86 2.72 -1.84
C GLU A 106 -2.73 3.51 -2.80
N GLU A 107 -3.24 2.84 -3.82
CA GLU A 107 -4.29 3.36 -4.70
C GLU A 107 -5.50 2.44 -4.60
N HIS A 108 -6.61 2.98 -4.11
CA HIS A 108 -7.87 2.24 -4.01
C HIS A 108 -8.77 2.53 -5.21
N GLY A 109 -9.73 1.64 -5.45
CA GLY A 109 -10.65 1.76 -6.57
C GLY A 109 -10.03 1.30 -7.90
N ILE A 110 -9.03 0.42 -7.81
CA ILE A 110 -8.48 -0.26 -8.98
C ILE A 110 -9.59 -1.09 -9.63
N SER A 111 -9.73 -0.97 -10.95
CA SER A 111 -10.72 -1.79 -11.65
C SER A 111 -10.22 -3.23 -11.78
N PRO A 112 -11.11 -4.25 -11.75
CA PRO A 112 -10.68 -5.65 -11.91
C PRO A 112 -9.87 -5.91 -13.19
N GLY A 113 -10.15 -5.16 -14.27
CA GLY A 113 -9.44 -5.30 -15.55
C GLY A 113 -8.02 -4.69 -15.55
N GLU A 114 -7.62 -3.99 -14.50
CA GLU A 114 -6.26 -3.49 -14.30
C GLU A 114 -5.41 -4.45 -13.47
N VAL A 115 -6.04 -5.42 -12.81
CA VAL A 115 -5.34 -6.45 -12.04
C VAL A 115 -4.81 -7.51 -13.00
N PRO A 116 -3.53 -7.92 -12.91
CA PRO A 116 -2.99 -8.99 -13.74
C PRO A 116 -3.75 -10.31 -13.52
N ASP A 117 -4.01 -11.05 -14.60
CA ASP A 117 -4.72 -12.34 -14.54
C ASP A 117 -4.09 -13.31 -13.53
N VAL A 118 -2.75 -13.36 -13.44
CA VAL A 118 -2.03 -14.21 -12.47
C VAL A 118 -2.37 -13.91 -11.01
N VAL A 119 -2.72 -12.67 -10.69
CA VAL A 119 -3.14 -12.25 -9.35
C VAL A 119 -4.59 -12.65 -9.10
N MET A 120 -5.46 -12.46 -10.10
CA MET A 120 -6.86 -12.88 -10.03
C MET A 120 -7.01 -14.41 -9.93
N ASP A 121 -6.18 -15.16 -10.67
CA ASP A 121 -6.11 -16.62 -10.59
C ASP A 121 -5.68 -17.05 -9.18
N ALA A 122 -4.63 -16.44 -8.64
CA ALA A 122 -4.19 -16.71 -7.27
C ALA A 122 -5.27 -16.39 -6.21
N LEU A 123 -6.06 -15.33 -6.40
CA LEU A 123 -7.19 -15.00 -5.53
C LEU A 123 -8.25 -16.10 -5.54
N ASN A 124 -8.63 -16.53 -6.74
CA ASN A 124 -9.66 -17.55 -6.95
C ASN A 124 -9.24 -18.93 -6.40
N GLU A 125 -7.95 -19.26 -6.49
CA GLU A 125 -7.40 -20.50 -5.91
C GLU A 125 -7.46 -20.51 -4.39
N GLN A 126 -7.26 -19.37 -3.75
CA GLN A 126 -7.16 -19.27 -2.30
C GLN A 126 -8.51 -19.13 -1.61
N VAL A 127 -9.42 -18.36 -2.20
CA VAL A 127 -10.72 -18.08 -1.59
C VAL A 127 -11.82 -18.33 -2.61
N MET A 128 -12.21 -19.60 -2.69
CA MET A 128 -13.34 -20.03 -3.50
C MET A 128 -14.59 -19.22 -3.12
N GLU A 129 -15.28 -18.67 -4.13
CA GLU A 129 -16.49 -17.84 -3.99
C GLU A 129 -16.29 -16.47 -3.32
N PHE A 130 -15.06 -15.94 -3.28
CA PHE A 130 -14.83 -14.56 -2.86
C PHE A 130 -15.09 -13.58 -3.99
N GLU A 131 -15.98 -12.61 -3.76
CA GLU A 131 -16.24 -11.51 -4.69
C GLU A 131 -15.72 -10.20 -4.09
N PRO A 132 -14.57 -9.69 -4.55
CA PRO A 132 -14.02 -8.44 -4.02
C PRO A 132 -14.95 -7.26 -4.30
N LYS A 133 -15.19 -6.43 -3.29
CA LYS A 133 -15.96 -5.18 -3.38
C LYS A 133 -15.06 -3.97 -3.53
N LYS A 134 -13.82 -4.06 -3.07
CA LYS A 134 -12.78 -3.06 -3.34
C LYS A 134 -11.49 -3.77 -3.72
N ILE A 135 -10.73 -3.09 -4.56
CA ILE A 135 -9.41 -3.51 -5.00
C ILE A 135 -8.49 -2.32 -4.84
N GLU A 136 -7.29 -2.59 -4.34
CA GLU A 136 -6.22 -1.62 -4.22
C GLU A 136 -4.90 -2.17 -4.75
N ALA A 137 -4.04 -1.25 -5.18
CA ALA A 137 -2.66 -1.52 -5.54
C ALA A 137 -1.74 -0.91 -4.48
N ILE A 138 -0.85 -1.73 -3.94
CA ILE A 138 0.13 -1.33 -2.93
C ILE A 138 1.47 -1.13 -3.62
N TYR A 139 2.08 0.03 -3.38
CA TYR A 139 3.30 0.46 -4.04
C TYR A 139 4.49 0.51 -3.09
N GLN A 140 5.64 0.03 -3.57
CA GLN A 140 6.93 0.21 -2.92
C GLN A 140 7.98 0.59 -3.96
N ASP A 141 8.78 1.61 -3.67
CA ASP A 141 9.83 2.13 -4.56
C ASP A 141 9.30 2.42 -5.98
N GLY A 142 8.09 2.97 -6.07
CA GLY A 142 7.44 3.34 -7.34
C GLY A 142 6.89 2.16 -8.16
N ARG A 143 6.77 0.97 -7.58
CA ARG A 143 6.25 -0.23 -8.26
C ARG A 143 5.17 -0.89 -7.44
N ILE A 144 4.18 -1.48 -8.12
CA ILE A 144 3.18 -2.31 -7.46
C ILE A 144 3.86 -3.57 -6.94
N ILE A 145 3.76 -3.82 -5.64
CA ILE A 145 4.29 -5.03 -4.97
C ILE A 145 3.19 -6.01 -4.59
N ALA A 146 1.96 -5.53 -4.43
CA ALA A 146 0.81 -6.34 -4.05
C ALA A 146 -0.50 -5.69 -4.51
N TYR A 147 -1.55 -6.51 -4.55
CA TYR A 147 -2.93 -6.08 -4.65
C TYR A 147 -3.68 -6.51 -3.40
N GLY A 148 -4.46 -5.59 -2.84
CA GLY A 148 -5.40 -5.85 -1.75
C GLY A 148 -6.81 -6.02 -2.30
N PHE A 149 -7.57 -6.93 -1.68
CA PHE A 149 -8.93 -7.25 -2.05
C PHE A 149 -9.79 -7.30 -0.79
N GLU A 150 -10.66 -6.31 -0.63
CA GLU A 150 -11.66 -6.30 0.45
C GLU A 150 -12.99 -6.86 -0.05
N GLY A 151 -13.63 -7.71 0.75
CA GLY A 151 -14.95 -8.23 0.45
C GLY A 151 -15.53 -9.02 1.61
N LYS A 152 -16.52 -9.86 1.32
CA LYS A 152 -17.09 -10.78 2.30
C LYS A 152 -16.75 -12.22 1.94
N ASP A 153 -16.41 -13.02 2.94
CA ASP A 153 -16.28 -14.46 2.78
C ASP A 153 -17.67 -15.15 2.75
N LYS A 154 -17.68 -16.47 2.56
CA LYS A 154 -18.90 -17.28 2.57
C LYS A 154 -19.70 -17.23 3.88
N THR A 155 -19.10 -16.79 4.98
CA THR A 155 -19.76 -16.63 6.29
C THR A 155 -20.35 -15.23 6.47
N GLY A 156 -20.08 -14.32 5.52
CA GLY A 156 -20.49 -12.91 5.57
C GLY A 156 -19.52 -12.03 6.36
N ALA A 157 -18.41 -12.59 6.85
CA ALA A 157 -17.36 -11.85 7.53
C ALA A 157 -16.60 -10.98 6.53
N ASP A 158 -16.26 -9.76 6.94
CA ASP A 158 -15.36 -8.91 6.16
C ASP A 158 -13.97 -9.55 6.16
N VAL A 159 -13.43 -9.74 4.96
CA VAL A 159 -12.10 -10.29 4.74
C VAL A 159 -11.34 -9.40 3.79
N GLU A 160 -10.06 -9.31 4.06
CA GLU A 160 -9.10 -8.57 3.27
C GLU A 160 -7.97 -9.53 2.92
N ILE A 161 -7.70 -9.64 1.62
CA ILE A 161 -6.76 -10.62 1.06
C ILE A 161 -5.74 -9.85 0.27
N TYR A 162 -4.47 -10.14 0.50
CA TYR A 162 -3.38 -9.49 -0.20
C TYR A 162 -2.57 -10.49 -0.98
N ILE A 163 -2.32 -10.18 -2.24
CA ILE A 163 -1.60 -11.07 -3.16
C ILE A 163 -0.44 -10.29 -3.75
N SER A 164 0.75 -10.89 -3.76
CA SER A 164 1.91 -10.27 -4.40
C SER A 164 1.63 -9.97 -5.87
N ALA A 165 2.26 -8.91 -6.41
CA ALA A 165 2.02 -8.46 -7.78
C ALA A 165 2.37 -9.53 -8.85
N ASP A 166 3.13 -10.56 -8.50
CA ASP A 166 3.45 -11.71 -9.35
C ASP A 166 2.52 -12.93 -9.17
N GLY A 167 1.51 -12.83 -8.29
CA GLY A 167 0.55 -13.90 -8.00
C GLY A 167 1.10 -15.07 -7.18
N THR A 168 2.37 -15.02 -6.74
CA THR A 168 3.02 -16.20 -6.14
C THR A 168 2.83 -16.33 -4.63
N ARG A 169 2.36 -15.29 -3.94
CA ARG A 169 2.26 -15.26 -2.49
C ARG A 169 0.97 -14.59 -2.02
N LEU A 170 0.31 -15.26 -1.07
CA LEU A 170 -0.55 -14.57 -0.13
C LEU A 170 0.33 -13.80 0.85
N LEU A 171 -0.01 -12.53 1.09
CA LEU A 171 0.61 -11.72 2.12
C LEU A 171 -0.36 -11.70 3.31
N ASN A 172 0.09 -12.24 4.43
CA ASN A 172 -0.70 -12.50 5.63
C ASN A 172 -0.03 -11.96 6.89
#